data_AF-A0A368KVK2-F1
#
_entry.id   AF-A0A368KVK2-F1
#
_cell.length_a   1.000
_cell.length_b   1.000
_cell.length_c   1.000
_cell.angle_alpha   90.00
_cell.angle_beta   90.00
_cell.angle_gamma   90.00
#
_symmetry.space_group_name_H-M   'P 1'
#
loop_
_entity.id
_entity.type
_entity.pdbx_description
1 polymer ?
#
loop_
_entity_poly.entity_id
_entity_poly.type
_entity_poly.pdbx_seq_one_letter_code
_entity_poly.pdbx_strand_id
1 'polypeptide(L)'
;MYKLMLCLRYLRTRYIALASIISVTLGVATMVVVNSVMSGFSHEMHVRLHGILSDIVMESHSLDGFYQWQRHMDEVRQVAGDDIENMTVTVHVPAMLDIYHRNEWLPRQVTVIGIDDETYNNVSDFSKYLKHPSNRAQVNFNLKDGGYEGPEGSPLVEAGWAHRRSKIAYQKALEEEMNRFEILHQTGRMPGKSQSDPSQFAAMPSPLQDQSSEPIVPKFSDEPDAPPLPGPPPAELAERMAQNEPVAGGAAETDGDPFNQRHQFSQENTFDPMKHQSPGIILGMAVASIRQRNAEGEVKDYFLAVPGDDVRLTFPSAESPPQAVSETFTVVDFYESKMNEYDAGFAFVPLSRLQSLRYMTHPELGNAISTIQIRLKPGANLTEVTNRLRAAFPPQQFPFRIQSWKDMQGPLLAAVQMEKTILNILLFLIIGVAGFGILATFYMIVVEKTKDIGILKSLGASGGGIMSIFLGYGLSLGIVGSGVGCILGLLFVWNINHIAKLIEIITGREVFDPTIYYFQEIPTIIEPMAIVMVVTGAMLIAVLASVLPAIRAARLHPVEALRYE
;
A
#
# COMPACT_ATOMS: atom_id res chain seq x y z
N MET A 1 51.94 -9.66 28.87
CA MET A 1 51.84 -10.72 27.85
C MET A 1 51.48 -12.11 28.40
N TYR A 2 52.08 -12.59 29.50
CA TYR A 2 51.87 -13.96 30.00
C TYR A 2 50.42 -14.31 30.39
N LYS A 3 49.68 -13.35 30.99
CA LYS A 3 48.26 -13.53 31.36
C LYS A 3 47.36 -13.83 30.15
N LEU A 4 47.64 -13.20 29.01
CA LEU A 4 46.83 -13.33 27.79
C LEU A 4 47.08 -14.68 27.10
N MET A 5 48.34 -15.16 27.10
CA MET A 5 48.67 -16.51 26.61
C MET A 5 48.03 -17.62 27.47
N LEU A 6 48.00 -17.47 28.80
CA LEU A 6 47.35 -18.43 29.69
C LEU A 6 45.83 -18.49 29.45
N CYS A 7 45.17 -17.34 29.31
CA CYS A 7 43.74 -17.29 28.96
C CYS A 7 43.47 -18.00 27.61
N LEU A 8 44.26 -17.72 26.58
CA LEU A 8 44.06 -18.30 25.25
C LEU A 8 44.25 -19.82 25.22
N ARG A 9 45.26 -20.33 25.95
CA ARG A 9 45.54 -21.76 26.02
C ARG A 9 44.45 -22.51 26.76
N TYR A 10 43.88 -21.92 27.81
CA TYR A 10 42.75 -22.49 28.54
C TYR A 10 41.45 -22.49 27.72
N LEU A 11 41.25 -21.51 26.83
CA LEU A 11 40.06 -21.41 25.97
C LEU A 11 39.97 -22.55 24.95
N ARG A 12 41.11 -23.04 24.47
CA ARG A 12 41.19 -24.02 23.37
C ARG A 12 41.08 -25.48 23.81
N THR A 13 41.29 -25.79 25.09
CA THR A 13 41.39 -27.19 25.57
C THR A 13 40.10 -27.75 26.19
N ARG A 14 39.03 -26.96 26.33
CA ARG A 14 37.79 -27.43 27.00
C ARG A 14 36.52 -27.08 26.24
N TYR A 15 35.76 -28.11 25.89
CA TYR A 15 34.44 -28.02 25.24
C TYR A 15 33.43 -27.16 26.00
N ILE A 16 33.54 -27.08 27.34
CA ILE A 16 32.60 -26.33 28.19
C ILE A 16 32.67 -24.81 27.92
N ALA A 17 33.88 -24.26 27.71
CA ALA A 17 34.04 -22.84 27.38
C ALA A 17 33.48 -22.52 25.98
N LEU A 18 33.59 -23.47 25.05
CA LEU A 18 33.06 -23.34 23.69
C LEU A 18 31.52 -23.30 23.69
N ALA A 19 30.86 -24.07 24.57
CA ALA A 19 29.41 -24.02 24.74
C ALA A 19 28.91 -22.64 25.21
N SER A 20 29.62 -21.99 26.13
CA SER A 20 29.29 -20.61 26.55
C SER A 20 29.47 -19.60 25.42
N ILE A 21 30.55 -19.73 24.64
CA ILE A 21 30.80 -18.86 23.48
C ILE A 21 29.67 -19.01 22.46
N ILE A 22 29.27 -20.24 22.11
CA ILE A 22 28.16 -20.49 21.19
C ILE A 22 26.86 -19.85 21.69
N SER A 23 26.55 -19.98 22.98
CA SER A 23 25.35 -19.38 23.57
C SER A 23 25.34 -17.85 23.44
N VAL A 24 26.46 -17.19 23.76
CA VAL A 24 26.60 -15.72 23.60
C VAL A 24 26.54 -15.31 22.13
N THR A 25 27.26 -16.03 21.27
CA THR A 25 27.29 -15.81 19.82
C THR A 25 25.87 -15.87 19.24
N LEU A 26 25.10 -16.89 19.58
CA LEU A 26 23.73 -17.06 19.10
C LEU A 26 22.83 -15.93 19.61
N GLY A 27 22.91 -15.60 20.91
CA GLY A 27 22.11 -14.52 21.50
C GLY A 27 22.39 -13.16 20.85
N VAL A 28 23.66 -12.82 20.63
CA VAL A 28 24.05 -11.57 19.96
C VAL A 28 23.65 -11.58 18.48
N ALA A 29 23.89 -12.67 17.76
CA ALA A 29 23.51 -12.80 16.35
C ALA A 29 22.00 -12.62 16.16
N THR A 30 21.19 -13.32 16.96
CA THR A 30 19.72 -13.19 16.93
C THR A 30 19.27 -11.76 17.23
N MET A 31 19.87 -11.09 18.22
CA MET A 31 19.50 -9.71 18.55
C MET A 31 19.85 -8.72 17.44
N VAL A 32 21.00 -8.90 16.77
CA VAL A 32 21.38 -8.09 15.61
C VAL A 32 20.40 -8.29 14.46
N VAL A 33 20.04 -9.54 14.14
CA VAL A 33 19.09 -9.85 13.06
C VAL A 33 17.72 -9.25 13.34
N VAL A 34 17.14 -9.52 14.52
CA VAL A 34 15.79 -9.05 14.86
C VAL A 34 15.73 -7.53 14.87
N ASN A 35 16.71 -6.85 15.47
CA ASN A 35 16.71 -5.39 15.49
C ASN A 35 16.85 -4.81 14.08
N SER A 36 17.69 -5.41 13.23
CA SER A 36 17.86 -4.94 11.85
C SER A 36 16.59 -5.09 10.99
N VAL A 37 15.89 -6.22 11.12
CA VAL A 37 14.61 -6.47 10.43
C VAL A 37 13.53 -5.52 10.94
N MET A 38 13.38 -5.39 12.25
CA MET A 38 12.35 -4.51 12.83
C MET A 38 12.59 -3.04 12.53
N SER A 39 13.86 -2.61 12.49
CA SER A 39 14.22 -1.25 12.12
C SER A 39 13.97 -1.02 10.63
N GLY A 40 14.32 -2.00 9.78
CA GLY A 40 14.01 -1.95 8.35
C GLY A 40 12.51 -1.85 8.07
N PHE A 41 11.71 -2.74 8.64
CA PHE A 41 10.26 -2.74 8.48
C PHE A 41 9.64 -1.42 8.95
N SER A 42 10.00 -0.99 10.16
CA SER A 42 9.47 0.25 10.74
C SER A 42 9.86 1.49 9.94
N HIS A 43 11.05 1.52 9.35
CA HIS A 43 11.49 2.63 8.51
C HIS A 43 10.78 2.62 7.16
N GLU A 44 10.71 1.46 6.50
CA GLU A 44 10.03 1.33 5.22
C GLU A 44 8.54 1.72 5.35
N MET A 45 7.90 1.26 6.42
CA MET A 45 6.54 1.67 6.78
C MET A 45 6.41 3.17 6.99
N HIS A 46 7.36 3.78 7.70
CA HIS A 46 7.37 5.21 7.96
C HIS A 46 7.53 6.03 6.68
N VAL A 47 8.50 5.67 5.82
CA VAL A 47 8.78 6.35 4.55
C VAL A 47 7.57 6.29 3.62
N ARG A 48 6.93 5.12 3.49
CA ARG A 48 5.74 4.97 2.64
C ARG A 48 4.54 5.75 3.16
N LEU A 49 4.30 5.74 4.49
CA LEU A 49 3.23 6.53 5.10
C LEU A 49 3.43 8.05 4.91
N HIS A 50 4.68 8.52 4.99
CA HIS A 50 5.03 9.93 4.86
C HIS A 50 5.04 10.45 3.40
N GLY A 51 5.16 9.55 2.42
CA GLY A 51 5.13 9.93 0.99
C GLY A 51 3.72 10.24 0.48
N ILE A 52 2.70 9.55 0.99
CA ILE A 52 1.31 9.73 0.51
C ILE A 52 0.61 10.86 1.26
N LEU A 53 0.80 10.91 2.58
CA LEU A 53 0.17 11.90 3.45
C LEU A 53 1.03 13.16 3.56
N SER A 54 0.38 14.31 3.73
CA SER A 54 1.05 15.52 4.16
C SER A 54 1.48 15.44 5.62
N ASP A 55 2.45 16.27 6.01
CA ASP A 55 3.06 16.21 7.34
C ASP A 55 2.05 16.54 8.45
N ILE A 56 1.27 17.60 8.21
CA ILE A 56 0.21 18.09 9.09
C ILE A 56 -1.04 18.33 8.26
N VAL A 57 -2.18 17.90 8.78
CA VAL A 57 -3.49 18.10 8.21
C VAL A 57 -4.35 18.90 9.18
N MET A 58 -4.99 19.94 8.67
CA MET A 58 -6.10 20.61 9.33
C MET A 58 -7.40 20.05 8.76
N GLU A 59 -8.16 19.29 9.55
CA GLU A 59 -9.34 18.56 9.08
C GLU A 59 -10.61 19.10 9.73
N SER A 60 -11.63 19.36 8.91
CA SER A 60 -12.97 19.76 9.33
C SER A 60 -13.61 18.73 10.27
N HIS A 61 -14.35 19.21 11.26
CA HIS A 61 -15.22 18.38 12.08
C HIS A 61 -16.53 17.99 11.38
N SER A 62 -16.94 18.77 10.38
CA SER A 62 -18.18 18.54 9.62
C SER A 62 -17.89 17.95 8.23
N LEU A 63 -18.80 17.09 7.77
CA LEU A 63 -18.87 16.60 6.38
C LEU A 63 -19.04 17.75 5.37
N ASP A 64 -19.61 18.88 5.81
CA ASP A 64 -19.84 20.05 4.96
C ASP A 64 -18.55 20.86 4.71
N GLY A 65 -17.49 20.54 5.47
CA GLY A 65 -16.23 21.26 5.41
C GLY A 65 -16.29 22.62 6.11
N PHE A 66 -15.35 23.49 5.75
CA PHE A 66 -15.31 24.88 6.19
C PHE A 66 -14.97 25.82 5.02
N TYR A 67 -15.48 27.05 5.11
CA TYR A 67 -15.30 28.11 4.13
C TYR A 67 -14.11 29.01 4.47
N GLN A 68 -13.78 29.96 3.58
CA GLN A 68 -12.73 30.97 3.77
C GLN A 68 -11.37 30.34 4.11
N TRP A 69 -11.04 29.23 3.46
CA TRP A 69 -9.80 28.50 3.72
C TRP A 69 -8.54 29.32 3.43
N GLN A 70 -8.60 30.28 2.50
CA GLN A 70 -7.48 31.18 2.20
C GLN A 70 -7.08 31.97 3.44
N ARG A 71 -8.06 32.50 4.17
CA ARG A 71 -7.80 33.23 5.42
C ARG A 71 -7.12 32.34 6.45
N HIS A 72 -7.60 31.11 6.62
CA HIS A 72 -7.00 30.16 7.55
C HIS A 72 -5.58 29.77 7.13
N MET A 73 -5.31 29.61 5.83
CA MET A 73 -3.94 29.40 5.33
C MET A 73 -3.02 30.58 5.64
N ASP A 74 -3.51 31.81 5.51
CA ASP A 74 -2.71 32.99 5.86
C ASP A 74 -2.46 33.10 7.37
N GLU A 75 -3.44 32.76 8.21
CA GLU A 75 -3.26 32.67 9.67
C GLU A 75 -2.24 31.57 10.03
N VAL A 76 -2.27 30.42 9.34
CA VAL A 76 -1.28 29.35 9.51
C VAL A 76 0.13 29.82 9.12
N ARG A 77 0.26 30.59 8.02
CA ARG A 77 1.54 31.20 7.62
C ARG A 77 2.05 32.19 8.67
N GLN A 78 1.18 32.93 9.33
CA GLN A 78 1.60 33.84 10.40
C GLN A 78 2.14 33.09 11.63
N VAL A 79 1.57 31.93 11.95
CA VAL A 79 1.95 31.14 13.15
C VAL A 79 3.21 30.29 12.91
N ALA A 80 3.36 29.71 11.71
CA ALA A 80 4.39 28.71 11.44
C ALA A 80 5.03 28.83 10.04
N GLY A 81 4.90 29.97 9.35
CA GLY A 81 5.40 30.14 7.98
C GLY A 81 6.90 29.91 7.79
N ASP A 82 7.71 30.11 8.84
CA ASP A 82 9.14 29.84 8.79
C ASP A 82 9.44 28.33 8.63
N ASP A 83 8.57 27.47 9.16
CA ASP A 83 8.71 26.02 9.17
C ASP A 83 7.93 25.33 8.03
N ILE A 84 7.01 26.04 7.37
CA ILE A 84 6.12 25.49 6.32
C ILE A 84 6.76 25.68 4.95
N GLU A 85 6.85 24.60 4.17
CA GLU A 85 7.29 24.63 2.78
C GLU A 85 6.14 24.99 1.85
N ASN A 86 5.04 24.23 1.90
CA ASN A 86 3.87 24.41 1.03
C ASN A 86 2.58 24.01 1.74
N MET A 87 1.45 24.49 1.21
CA MET A 87 0.12 24.09 1.64
C MET A 87 -0.82 23.94 0.45
N THR A 88 -1.79 23.05 0.56
CA THR A 88 -2.85 22.86 -0.42
C THR A 88 -4.16 22.53 0.28
N VAL A 89 -5.26 22.58 -0.46
CA VAL A 89 -6.59 22.23 0.03
C VAL A 89 -7.11 20.97 -0.63
N THR A 90 -7.90 20.20 0.10
CA THR A 90 -8.50 18.96 -0.39
C THR A 90 -9.90 18.76 0.17
N VAL A 91 -10.70 17.96 -0.55
CA VAL A 91 -12.03 17.51 -0.10
C VAL A 91 -12.01 16.01 0.04
N HIS A 92 -12.41 15.50 1.20
CA HIS A 92 -12.41 14.08 1.51
C HIS A 92 -13.85 13.64 1.74
N VAL A 93 -14.28 12.60 1.05
CA VAL A 93 -15.62 12.04 1.23
C VAL A 93 -15.57 10.50 1.13
N PRO A 94 -16.17 9.77 2.08
CA PRO A 94 -16.36 8.34 1.91
C PRO A 94 -17.37 8.07 0.79
N ALA A 95 -17.06 7.11 -0.08
CA ALA A 95 -17.84 6.80 -1.26
C ALA A 95 -17.87 5.30 -1.54
N MET A 96 -18.86 4.89 -2.32
CA MET A 96 -18.94 3.58 -2.93
C MET A 96 -18.61 3.70 -4.42
N LEU A 97 -17.58 2.98 -4.86
CA LEU A 97 -17.18 2.87 -6.25
C LEU A 97 -17.71 1.55 -6.82
N ASP A 98 -18.59 1.61 -7.81
CA ASP A 98 -19.08 0.44 -8.52
C ASP A 98 -18.27 0.25 -9.81
N ILE A 99 -17.61 -0.90 -9.92
CA ILE A 99 -16.88 -1.32 -11.12
C ILE A 99 -17.75 -2.32 -11.89
N TYR A 100 -17.96 -2.08 -13.19
CA TYR A 100 -18.70 -3.01 -14.04
C TYR A 100 -17.74 -4.03 -14.67
N HIS A 101 -17.84 -5.30 -14.25
CA HIS A 101 -16.97 -6.38 -14.72
C HIS A 101 -17.78 -7.65 -14.98
N ARG A 102 -17.62 -8.27 -16.17
CA ARG A 102 -18.30 -9.52 -16.57
C ARG A 102 -19.83 -9.51 -16.34
N ASN A 103 -20.49 -8.42 -16.71
CA ASN A 103 -21.94 -8.18 -16.53
C ASN A 103 -22.43 -8.02 -15.08
N GLU A 104 -21.52 -7.89 -14.12
CA GLU A 104 -21.87 -7.66 -12.72
C GLU A 104 -21.28 -6.33 -12.22
N TRP A 105 -22.01 -5.68 -11.30
CA TRP A 105 -21.51 -4.51 -10.58
C TRP A 105 -20.81 -4.96 -9.31
N LEU A 106 -19.51 -4.64 -9.20
CA LEU A 106 -18.67 -4.96 -8.06
C LEU A 106 -18.49 -3.69 -7.21
N PRO A 107 -19.20 -3.55 -6.08
CA PRO A 107 -19.06 -2.39 -5.21
C PRO A 107 -17.76 -2.48 -4.40
N ARG A 108 -17.04 -1.36 -4.34
CA ARG A 108 -15.82 -1.16 -3.55
C ARG A 108 -15.99 0.07 -2.66
N GLN A 109 -15.64 -0.05 -1.39
CA GLN A 109 -15.59 1.10 -0.49
C GLN A 109 -14.30 1.87 -0.74
N VAL A 110 -14.40 3.17 -1.00
CA VAL A 110 -13.25 4.04 -1.20
C VAL A 110 -13.47 5.39 -0.51
N THR A 111 -12.40 6.07 -0.14
CA THR A 111 -12.44 7.49 0.21
C THR A 111 -11.98 8.29 -1.00
N VAL A 112 -12.84 9.17 -1.47
CA VAL A 112 -12.58 10.01 -2.63
C VAL A 112 -11.95 11.30 -2.16
N ILE A 113 -10.81 11.63 -2.74
CA ILE A 113 -10.04 12.82 -2.42
C ILE A 113 -10.06 13.74 -3.64
N GLY A 114 -10.72 14.88 -3.50
CA GLY A 114 -10.64 15.98 -4.45
C GLY A 114 -9.32 16.72 -4.25
N ILE A 115 -8.45 16.68 -5.27
CA ILE A 115 -7.14 17.34 -5.24
C ILE A 115 -7.04 18.42 -6.30
N ASP A 116 -6.25 19.45 -5.99
CA ASP A 116 -5.81 20.46 -6.93
C ASP A 116 -4.60 19.91 -7.72
N ASP A 117 -4.71 19.88 -9.04
CA ASP A 117 -3.70 19.30 -9.92
C ASP A 117 -2.41 20.12 -10.01
N GLU A 118 -2.43 21.40 -9.59
CA GLU A 118 -1.24 22.26 -9.59
C GLU A 118 -0.49 22.21 -8.26
N THR A 119 -1.21 22.28 -7.14
CA THR A 119 -0.60 22.48 -5.81
C THR A 119 -0.38 21.19 -5.02
N TYR A 120 -1.13 20.13 -5.29
CA TYR A 120 -1.09 18.90 -4.49
C TYR A 120 0.27 18.19 -4.52
N ASN A 121 0.95 18.23 -5.67
CA ASN A 121 2.30 17.66 -5.83
C ASN A 121 3.37 18.36 -4.97
N ASN A 122 3.11 19.59 -4.54
CA ASN A 122 4.07 20.35 -3.74
C ASN A 122 3.98 20.03 -2.24
N VAL A 123 2.94 19.30 -1.82
CA VAL A 123 2.72 18.93 -0.42
C VAL A 123 2.80 17.42 -0.15
N SER A 124 2.71 16.60 -1.20
CA SER A 124 2.68 15.14 -1.14
C SER A 124 3.51 14.56 -2.28
N ASP A 125 4.15 13.42 -2.04
CA ASP A 125 4.89 12.68 -3.06
C ASP A 125 3.97 11.81 -3.94
N PHE A 126 2.65 12.02 -3.87
CA PHE A 126 1.62 11.29 -4.61
C PHE A 126 1.95 11.05 -6.11
N SER A 127 2.39 12.08 -6.83
CA SER A 127 2.70 11.97 -8.26
C SER A 127 3.77 10.93 -8.57
N LYS A 128 4.73 10.70 -7.67
CA LYS A 128 5.79 9.69 -7.86
C LYS A 128 5.23 8.27 -7.94
N TYR A 129 4.05 8.04 -7.37
CA TYR A 129 3.39 6.74 -7.33
C TYR A 129 2.44 6.51 -8.52
N LEU A 130 2.25 7.51 -9.39
CA LEU A 130 1.39 7.39 -10.56
C LEU A 130 2.00 6.47 -11.63
N LYS A 131 1.14 5.80 -12.37
CA LYS A 131 1.53 4.80 -13.37
C LYS A 131 1.79 5.36 -14.74
N HIS A 132 1.16 6.48 -15.10
CA HIS A 132 1.48 7.14 -16.35
C HIS A 132 2.68 8.09 -16.19
N PRO A 133 3.76 7.98 -16.99
CA PRO A 133 4.95 8.81 -16.87
C PRO A 133 4.68 10.32 -16.93
N SER A 134 3.73 10.77 -17.76
CA SER A 134 3.40 12.21 -17.83
C SER A 134 2.75 12.71 -16.55
N ASN A 135 1.96 11.88 -15.87
CA ASN A 135 1.26 12.26 -14.65
C ASN A 135 2.22 12.31 -13.45
N ARG A 136 3.35 11.59 -13.52
CA ARG A 136 4.45 11.73 -12.55
C ARG A 136 5.11 13.12 -12.58
N ALA A 137 5.12 13.78 -13.73
CA ALA A 137 5.64 15.13 -13.87
C ALA A 137 4.63 16.17 -13.41
N GLN A 138 3.37 16.05 -13.86
CA GLN A 138 2.27 16.91 -13.46
C GLN A 138 0.96 16.12 -13.51
N VAL A 139 0.22 16.11 -12.41
CA VAL A 139 -1.04 15.37 -12.32
C VAL A 139 -2.03 15.97 -13.32
N ASN A 140 -2.74 15.10 -14.03
CA ASN A 140 -3.76 15.52 -14.98
C ASN A 140 -4.85 14.44 -15.05
N PHE A 141 -6.11 14.88 -15.05
CA PHE A 141 -7.28 14.02 -15.07
C PHE A 141 -7.82 13.70 -16.49
N ASN A 142 -6.99 13.86 -17.52
CA ASN A 142 -7.31 13.51 -18.90
C ASN A 142 -6.67 12.18 -19.30
N LEU A 143 -7.49 11.31 -19.89
CA LEU A 143 -7.12 10.01 -20.43
C LEU A 143 -6.07 10.16 -21.53
N LYS A 144 -5.02 9.34 -21.44
CA LYS A 144 -3.94 9.25 -22.43
C LYS A 144 -4.17 8.11 -23.41
N ASP A 145 -3.52 8.15 -24.56
CA ASP A 145 -3.67 7.13 -25.60
C ASP A 145 -3.15 5.74 -25.17
N GLY A 146 -2.09 5.69 -24.35
CA GLY A 146 -1.46 4.46 -23.86
C GLY A 146 -0.23 4.77 -23.00
N GLY A 147 0.67 3.80 -22.81
CA GLY A 147 1.92 4.01 -22.05
C GLY A 147 1.79 3.88 -20.53
N TYR A 148 0.72 3.24 -20.07
CA TYR A 148 0.49 2.95 -18.66
C TYR A 148 1.39 1.81 -18.18
N GLU A 149 1.99 2.00 -17.01
CA GLU A 149 2.71 0.95 -16.32
C GLU A 149 1.77 0.18 -15.38
N GLY A 150 1.71 -1.13 -15.56
CA GLY A 150 1.07 -2.06 -14.64
C GLY A 150 1.88 -2.31 -13.37
N PRO A 151 1.58 -3.42 -12.68
CA PRO A 151 2.31 -3.86 -11.51
C PRO A 151 3.79 -4.07 -11.87
N GLU A 152 4.67 -3.63 -10.97
CA GLU A 152 6.13 -3.83 -11.09
C GLU A 152 6.76 -3.21 -12.36
N GLY A 153 6.08 -2.25 -12.99
CA GLY A 153 6.58 -1.57 -14.19
C GLY A 153 6.36 -2.36 -15.48
N SER A 154 5.58 -3.45 -15.44
CA SER A 154 5.13 -4.15 -16.65
C SER A 154 4.29 -3.23 -17.55
N PRO A 155 4.35 -3.31 -18.88
CA PRO A 155 3.52 -2.48 -19.74
C PRO A 155 2.06 -2.95 -19.70
N LEU A 156 1.12 -2.02 -19.48
CA LEU A 156 -0.31 -2.30 -19.52
C LEU A 156 -0.81 -2.05 -20.95
N VAL A 157 -0.91 -3.12 -21.75
CA VAL A 157 -1.11 -3.07 -23.21
C VAL A 157 -2.54 -2.66 -23.61
N GLU A 158 -3.54 -3.04 -22.80
CA GLU A 158 -4.96 -2.78 -23.06
C GLU A 158 -5.47 -1.61 -22.19
N ALA A 159 -4.97 -0.39 -22.44
CA ALA A 159 -5.42 0.80 -21.73
C ALA A 159 -5.44 2.07 -22.58
N GLY A 160 -6.09 3.10 -22.06
CA GLY A 160 -6.16 4.43 -22.67
C GLY A 160 -7.29 4.58 -23.69
N TRP A 161 -7.17 5.58 -24.55
CA TRP A 161 -8.12 5.82 -25.64
C TRP A 161 -8.18 4.66 -26.63
N ALA A 162 -7.07 3.95 -26.87
CA ALA A 162 -7.05 2.79 -27.75
C ALA A 162 -7.98 1.68 -27.23
N HIS A 163 -7.86 1.33 -25.95
CA HIS A 163 -8.75 0.39 -25.27
C HIS A 163 -10.19 0.86 -25.28
N ARG A 164 -10.45 2.11 -24.85
CA ARG A 164 -11.79 2.68 -24.77
C ARG A 164 -12.52 2.62 -26.12
N ARG A 165 -11.87 3.05 -27.20
CA ARG A 165 -12.44 3.02 -28.55
C ARG A 165 -12.74 1.59 -29.02
N SER A 166 -11.81 0.66 -28.77
CA SER A 166 -11.98 -0.76 -29.09
C SER A 166 -13.18 -1.36 -28.35
N LYS A 167 -13.28 -1.12 -27.04
CA LYS A 167 -14.38 -1.60 -26.19
C LYS A 167 -15.74 -1.08 -26.65
N ILE A 168 -15.85 0.23 -26.90
CA ILE A 168 -17.11 0.84 -27.34
C ILE A 168 -17.50 0.34 -28.75
N ALA A 169 -16.54 0.18 -29.66
CA ALA A 169 -16.80 -0.38 -30.99
C ALA A 169 -17.35 -1.80 -30.91
N TYR A 170 -16.77 -2.64 -30.04
CA TYR A 170 -17.25 -3.99 -29.78
C TYR A 170 -18.66 -3.99 -29.18
N GLN A 171 -18.93 -3.14 -28.19
CA GLN A 171 -20.26 -3.03 -27.57
C GLN A 171 -21.32 -2.59 -28.57
N LYS A 172 -21.05 -1.58 -29.41
CA LYS A 172 -21.97 -1.15 -30.48
C LYS A 172 -22.24 -2.26 -31.48
N ALA A 173 -21.20 -2.99 -31.90
CA ALA A 173 -21.35 -4.11 -32.84
C ALA A 173 -22.21 -5.24 -32.25
N LEU A 174 -22.02 -5.55 -30.96
CA LEU A 174 -22.83 -6.54 -30.24
C LEU A 174 -24.29 -6.10 -30.12
N GLU A 175 -24.53 -4.83 -29.77
CA GLU A 175 -25.88 -4.25 -29.67
C GLU A 175 -26.60 -4.25 -31.02
N GLU A 176 -25.91 -3.89 -32.11
CA GLU A 176 -26.43 -3.98 -33.47
C GLU A 176 -26.79 -5.42 -33.87
N GLU A 177 -25.99 -6.39 -33.46
CA GLU A 177 -26.26 -7.81 -33.71
C GLU A 177 -27.45 -8.33 -32.89
N MET A 178 -27.53 -7.96 -31.60
CA MET A 178 -28.68 -8.29 -30.74
C MET A 178 -29.97 -7.68 -31.27
N ASN A 179 -29.96 -6.40 -31.62
CA ASN A 179 -31.12 -5.73 -32.23
C ASN A 179 -31.54 -6.41 -33.53
N ARG A 180 -30.57 -6.88 -34.33
CA ARG A 180 -30.85 -7.63 -35.57
C ARG A 180 -31.53 -8.97 -35.28
N PHE A 181 -31.08 -9.70 -34.26
CA PHE A 181 -31.73 -10.94 -33.80
C PHE A 181 -33.14 -10.68 -33.26
N GLU A 182 -33.33 -9.60 -32.50
CA GLU A 182 -34.64 -9.23 -31.97
C GLU A 182 -35.62 -8.86 -33.09
N ILE A 183 -35.19 -8.08 -34.09
CA ILE A 183 -35.99 -7.76 -35.27
C ILE A 183 -36.32 -9.03 -36.07
N LEU A 184 -35.37 -9.97 -36.21
CA LEU A 184 -35.65 -11.27 -36.82
C LEU A 184 -36.72 -12.05 -36.05
N HIS A 185 -36.64 -12.09 -34.72
CA HIS A 185 -37.65 -12.74 -33.89
C HIS A 185 -39.04 -12.08 -34.02
N GLN A 186 -39.10 -10.76 -34.15
CA GLN A 186 -40.36 -10.02 -34.27
C GLN A 186 -40.97 -10.06 -35.69
N THR A 187 -40.14 -10.07 -36.73
CA THR A 187 -40.60 -9.89 -38.13
C THR A 187 -40.43 -11.13 -39.02
N GLY A 188 -39.71 -12.16 -38.55
CA GLY A 188 -39.42 -13.38 -39.32
C GLY A 188 -38.47 -13.19 -40.51
N ARG A 189 -37.85 -12.00 -40.66
CA ARG A 189 -36.92 -11.68 -41.76
C ARG A 189 -35.65 -11.01 -41.21
N MET A 190 -34.48 -11.43 -41.70
CA MET A 190 -33.21 -10.74 -41.42
C MET A 190 -33.19 -9.38 -42.13
N PRO A 191 -32.93 -8.27 -41.42
CA PRO A 191 -32.54 -7.02 -42.09
C PRO A 191 -31.18 -7.20 -42.78
N GLY A 192 -31.01 -6.62 -43.96
CA GLY A 192 -29.74 -6.65 -44.69
C GLY A 192 -28.64 -5.90 -43.91
N LYS A 193 -27.39 -6.40 -43.96
CA LYS A 193 -26.23 -5.67 -43.41
C LYS A 193 -26.14 -4.30 -44.08
N SER A 194 -26.18 -3.23 -43.29
CA SER A 194 -25.76 -1.91 -43.76
C SER A 194 -24.30 -2.02 -44.21
N GLN A 195 -24.00 -1.56 -45.43
CA GLN A 195 -22.67 -1.58 -46.01
C GLN A 195 -21.73 -0.66 -45.22
N SER A 196 -21.10 -1.20 -44.19
CA SER A 196 -19.80 -0.72 -43.71
C SER A 196 -18.75 -1.75 -44.11
N ASP A 197 -17.66 -1.26 -44.68
CA ASP A 197 -16.65 -1.98 -45.45
C ASP A 197 -16.06 -3.18 -44.66
N PRO A 198 -16.26 -4.44 -45.11
CA PRO A 198 -15.73 -5.64 -44.44
C PRO A 198 -14.19 -5.74 -44.48
N SER A 199 -13.50 -4.91 -45.27
CA SER A 199 -12.06 -5.00 -45.48
C SER A 199 -11.21 -4.34 -44.38
N GLN A 200 -11.82 -3.57 -43.46
CA GLN A 200 -11.08 -2.89 -42.38
C GLN A 200 -10.88 -3.72 -41.11
N PHE A 201 -11.56 -4.88 -40.98
CA PHE A 201 -11.54 -5.70 -39.75
C PHE A 201 -10.94 -7.10 -39.93
N ALA A 202 -10.48 -7.45 -41.14
CA ALA A 202 -10.02 -8.81 -41.47
C ALA A 202 -8.57 -9.14 -41.06
N ALA A 203 -7.94 -8.35 -40.19
CA ALA A 203 -6.51 -8.49 -39.85
C ALA A 203 -6.23 -8.99 -38.43
N MET A 204 -7.12 -9.78 -37.81
CA MET A 204 -6.82 -10.49 -36.56
C MET A 204 -7.21 -11.97 -36.66
N PRO A 205 -6.28 -12.92 -36.41
CA PRO A 205 -6.62 -14.33 -36.39
C PRO A 205 -7.40 -14.67 -35.11
N SER A 206 -8.58 -15.26 -35.27
CA SER A 206 -9.41 -15.79 -34.17
C SER A 206 -8.82 -17.11 -33.66
N PRO A 207 -8.71 -17.37 -32.34
CA PRO A 207 -8.09 -18.59 -31.79
C PRO A 207 -8.97 -19.84 -31.85
N LEU A 208 -10.21 -19.73 -32.33
CA LEU A 208 -11.17 -20.83 -32.31
C LEU A 208 -11.39 -21.34 -33.73
N GLN A 209 -10.47 -22.18 -34.16
CA GLN A 209 -10.60 -22.98 -35.37
C GLN A 209 -10.34 -24.44 -34.99
N ASP A 210 -11.37 -25.13 -34.49
CA ASP A 210 -11.65 -26.50 -34.96
C ASP A 210 -13.00 -27.08 -34.52
N GLN A 211 -13.55 -27.90 -35.42
CA GLN A 211 -14.49 -29.02 -35.23
C GLN A 211 -15.90 -28.77 -34.67
N SER A 212 -16.88 -28.65 -35.57
CA SER A 212 -17.76 -29.77 -35.97
C SER A 212 -19.02 -29.25 -36.66
N SER A 213 -19.23 -29.76 -37.87
CA SER A 213 -20.37 -29.51 -38.73
C SER A 213 -21.51 -30.47 -38.40
N GLU A 214 -22.65 -29.94 -37.95
CA GLU A 214 -24.00 -30.40 -38.33
C GLU A 214 -25.07 -29.46 -37.74
N PRO A 215 -26.02 -28.92 -38.54
CA PRO A 215 -27.15 -28.18 -38.00
C PRO A 215 -28.23 -29.16 -37.50
N ILE A 216 -28.45 -29.18 -36.19
CA ILE A 216 -29.63 -29.81 -35.59
C ILE A 216 -30.83 -28.90 -35.88
N VAL A 217 -31.74 -29.37 -36.74
CA VAL A 217 -33.04 -28.73 -36.99
C VAL A 217 -34.03 -29.22 -35.92
N PRO A 218 -34.58 -28.35 -35.05
CA PRO A 218 -35.70 -28.76 -34.21
C PRO A 218 -36.97 -28.87 -35.06
N LYS A 219 -37.48 -30.10 -35.22
CA LYS A 219 -38.86 -30.37 -35.64
C LYS A 219 -39.80 -29.97 -34.50
N PHE A 220 -40.61 -28.93 -34.70
CA PHE A 220 -41.84 -28.77 -33.92
C PHE A 220 -42.94 -29.60 -34.56
N SER A 221 -43.50 -30.47 -33.74
CA SER A 221 -44.60 -31.39 -34.00
C SER A 221 -45.92 -30.66 -34.24
N ASP A 222 -46.72 -31.22 -35.14
CA ASP A 222 -48.12 -30.91 -35.37
C ASP A 222 -48.94 -31.07 -34.08
N GLU A 223 -49.47 -29.96 -33.55
CA GLU A 223 -50.54 -29.96 -32.54
C GLU A 223 -51.83 -29.38 -33.18
N PRO A 224 -52.95 -30.13 -33.20
CA PRO A 224 -54.16 -29.75 -33.93
C PRO A 224 -55.18 -28.98 -33.07
N ASP A 225 -54.77 -27.99 -32.26
CA ASP A 225 -55.70 -27.17 -31.46
C ASP A 225 -55.17 -25.78 -31.03
N ALA A 226 -54.49 -25.06 -31.94
CA ALA A 226 -54.15 -23.64 -31.71
C ALA A 226 -55.28 -22.70 -32.21
N PRO A 227 -55.72 -21.69 -31.42
CA PRO A 227 -56.73 -20.73 -31.88
C PRO A 227 -56.18 -19.84 -33.01
N PRO A 228 -57.03 -19.37 -33.95
CA PRO A 228 -56.56 -18.64 -35.12
C PRO A 228 -55.95 -17.29 -34.72
N LEU A 229 -54.82 -16.95 -35.33
CA LEU A 229 -54.20 -15.62 -35.24
C LEU A 229 -55.19 -14.54 -35.71
N PRO A 230 -55.19 -13.34 -35.10
CA PRO A 230 -56.05 -12.25 -35.54
C PRO A 230 -55.66 -11.82 -36.96
N GLY A 231 -56.67 -11.60 -37.81
CA GLY A 231 -56.47 -11.14 -39.18
C GLY A 231 -55.83 -9.74 -39.26
N PRO A 232 -55.29 -9.36 -40.44
CA PRO A 232 -54.66 -8.06 -40.62
C PRO A 232 -55.65 -6.91 -40.35
N PRO A 233 -55.16 -5.73 -39.91
CA PRO A 233 -56.02 -4.62 -39.54
C PRO A 233 -56.82 -4.11 -40.75
N PRO A 234 -58.00 -3.47 -40.53
CA PRO A 234 -58.84 -2.95 -41.60
C PRO A 234 -58.09 -1.94 -42.48
N ALA A 235 -58.38 -1.94 -43.78
CA ALA A 235 -57.69 -1.14 -44.80
C ALA A 235 -57.63 0.38 -44.52
N GLU A 236 -58.58 0.93 -43.74
CA GLU A 236 -58.56 2.33 -43.30
C GLU A 236 -57.36 2.70 -42.40
N LEU A 237 -56.83 1.76 -41.61
CA LEU A 237 -55.70 2.01 -40.72
C LEU A 237 -54.38 2.07 -41.50
N ALA A 238 -54.26 1.28 -42.57
CA ALA A 238 -53.11 1.28 -43.47
C ALA A 238 -53.05 2.56 -44.32
N GLU A 239 -54.20 3.09 -44.77
CA GLU A 239 -54.27 4.37 -45.48
C GLU A 239 -53.88 5.57 -44.60
N ARG A 240 -54.24 5.54 -43.31
CA ARG A 240 -53.85 6.59 -42.35
C ARG A 240 -52.36 6.60 -42.02
N MET A 241 -51.71 5.44 -42.04
CA MET A 241 -50.27 5.34 -41.84
C MET A 241 -49.48 5.73 -43.10
N ALA A 242 -50.04 5.50 -44.30
CA ALA A 242 -49.44 5.92 -45.57
C ALA A 242 -49.53 7.43 -45.85
N GLN A 243 -50.43 8.16 -45.18
CA GLN A 243 -50.57 9.62 -45.32
C GLN A 243 -49.61 10.44 -44.46
N ASN A 244 -48.77 9.78 -43.64
CA ASN A 244 -47.89 10.46 -42.67
C ASN A 244 -46.41 10.08 -42.84
N GLU A 245 -45.92 10.07 -44.09
CA GLU A 245 -44.48 10.16 -44.36
C GLU A 245 -44.04 11.63 -44.50
N PRO A 246 -42.92 12.04 -43.88
CA PRO A 246 -42.37 13.38 -44.03
C PRO A 246 -41.62 13.47 -45.36
N VAL A 247 -42.15 14.21 -46.33
CA VAL A 247 -41.44 14.49 -47.59
C VAL A 247 -40.56 15.73 -47.44
N ALA A 248 -39.27 15.50 -47.63
CA ALA A 248 -38.21 16.49 -47.69
C ALA A 248 -38.30 17.39 -48.96
N GLY A 249 -37.88 18.64 -48.81
CA GLY A 249 -37.32 19.45 -49.91
C GLY A 249 -38.15 20.65 -50.35
N GLY A 250 -37.92 21.80 -49.72
CA GLY A 250 -38.35 23.11 -50.21
C GLY A 250 -37.56 24.22 -49.54
N ALA A 251 -36.60 24.80 -50.26
CA ALA A 251 -35.90 26.00 -49.83
C ALA A 251 -36.89 27.17 -49.73
N ALA A 252 -37.13 27.65 -48.51
CA ALA A 252 -37.80 28.93 -48.27
C ALA A 252 -37.21 29.55 -46.99
N GLU A 253 -36.99 30.85 -47.09
CA GLU A 253 -36.22 31.70 -46.20
C GLU A 253 -36.74 31.74 -44.75
N THR A 254 -35.78 31.98 -43.86
CA THR A 254 -35.88 32.21 -42.41
C THR A 254 -37.00 33.15 -41.98
N ASP A 255 -37.82 32.72 -41.01
CA ASP A 255 -38.22 33.58 -39.90
C ASP A 255 -38.47 32.75 -38.61
N GLY A 256 -38.11 33.30 -37.47
CA GLY A 256 -37.65 32.57 -36.28
C GLY A 256 -38.68 31.70 -35.55
N ASP A 257 -38.48 30.38 -35.61
CA ASP A 257 -39.06 29.43 -34.64
C ASP A 257 -38.07 29.18 -33.47
N PRO A 258 -38.38 29.64 -32.23
CA PRO A 258 -37.52 29.45 -31.06
C PRO A 258 -37.38 27.98 -30.62
N PHE A 259 -38.17 27.05 -31.15
CA PHE A 259 -38.06 25.61 -30.85
C PHE A 259 -37.07 24.88 -31.76
N ASN A 260 -36.83 25.37 -32.98
CA ASN A 260 -35.90 24.73 -33.91
C ASN A 260 -34.43 24.99 -33.56
N GLN A 261 -34.15 26.15 -32.95
CA GLN A 261 -32.85 26.43 -32.35
C GLN A 261 -32.50 25.42 -31.26
N ARG A 262 -33.49 24.97 -30.46
CA ARG A 262 -33.27 23.98 -29.40
C ARG A 262 -32.81 22.62 -29.96
N HIS A 263 -33.32 22.22 -31.12
CA HIS A 263 -32.89 20.99 -31.78
C HIS A 263 -31.49 21.09 -32.39
N GLN A 264 -31.10 22.24 -32.94
CA GLN A 264 -29.73 22.48 -33.42
C GLN A 264 -28.72 22.53 -32.26
N PHE A 265 -29.04 23.20 -31.14
CA PHE A 265 -28.18 23.22 -29.94
C PHE A 265 -28.07 21.86 -29.23
N SER A 266 -29.04 20.94 -29.43
CA SER A 266 -29.04 19.62 -28.79
C SER A 266 -28.19 18.58 -29.52
N GLN A 267 -27.96 18.72 -30.83
CA GLN A 267 -27.18 17.76 -31.62
C GLN A 267 -25.65 17.96 -31.49
N GLU A 268 -25.17 19.20 -31.35
CA GLU A 268 -23.73 19.49 -31.21
C GLU A 268 -23.12 19.02 -29.87
N ASN A 269 -23.93 18.74 -28.85
CA ASN A 269 -23.46 18.35 -27.51
C ASN A 269 -23.78 16.89 -27.12
N THR A 270 -24.08 16.02 -28.09
CA THR A 270 -24.28 14.59 -27.79
C THR A 270 -22.97 13.99 -27.30
N PHE A 271 -22.92 13.51 -26.04
CA PHE A 271 -21.73 12.89 -25.47
C PHE A 271 -21.36 11.64 -26.29
N ASP A 272 -20.26 11.71 -27.05
CA ASP A 272 -19.73 10.57 -27.79
C ASP A 272 -18.66 9.86 -26.94
N PRO A 273 -18.92 8.65 -26.40
CA PRO A 273 -17.97 7.96 -25.54
C PRO A 273 -16.63 7.63 -26.21
N MET A 274 -16.56 7.66 -27.56
CA MET A 274 -15.32 7.41 -28.32
C MET A 274 -14.39 8.63 -28.40
N LYS A 275 -14.92 9.83 -28.15
CA LYS A 275 -14.20 11.11 -28.26
C LYS A 275 -14.20 11.92 -26.96
N HIS A 276 -15.22 11.74 -26.14
CA HIS A 276 -15.40 12.43 -24.88
C HIS A 276 -15.25 11.44 -23.72
N GLN A 277 -14.59 11.90 -22.67
CA GLN A 277 -14.47 11.19 -21.40
C GLN A 277 -15.38 11.85 -20.37
N SER A 278 -15.81 11.07 -19.39
CA SER A 278 -16.39 11.60 -18.16
C SER A 278 -15.27 12.27 -17.33
N PRO A 279 -15.59 12.95 -16.22
CA PRO A 279 -14.57 13.46 -15.31
C PRO A 279 -13.57 12.36 -14.94
N GLY A 280 -12.28 12.67 -15.00
CA GLY A 280 -11.23 11.68 -14.75
C GLY A 280 -11.14 11.30 -13.27
N ILE A 281 -10.87 10.03 -13.01
CA ILE A 281 -10.56 9.50 -11.69
C ILE A 281 -9.27 8.70 -11.73
N ILE A 282 -8.41 8.92 -10.74
CA ILE A 282 -7.21 8.13 -10.52
C ILE A 282 -7.52 7.14 -9.40
N LEU A 283 -7.39 5.85 -9.68
CA LEU A 283 -7.71 4.80 -8.71
C LEU A 283 -6.44 4.23 -8.09
N GLY A 284 -6.55 3.80 -6.83
CA GLY A 284 -5.54 2.91 -6.27
C GLY A 284 -5.55 1.60 -7.02
N MET A 285 -4.36 1.07 -7.33
CA MET A 285 -4.25 -0.10 -8.19
C MET A 285 -5.01 -1.32 -7.61
N ALA A 286 -5.07 -1.47 -6.29
CA ALA A 286 -5.78 -2.55 -5.61
C ALA A 286 -7.31 -2.32 -5.49
N VAL A 287 -7.82 -1.10 -5.77
CA VAL A 287 -9.26 -0.86 -5.98
C VAL A 287 -9.71 -1.51 -7.29
N ALA A 288 -8.88 -1.36 -8.33
CA ALA A 288 -9.18 -1.79 -9.70
C ALA A 288 -8.65 -3.19 -10.03
N SER A 289 -7.94 -3.87 -9.12
CA SER A 289 -7.39 -5.20 -9.34
C SER A 289 -7.66 -6.16 -8.18
N ILE A 290 -7.52 -7.45 -8.46
CA ILE A 290 -7.50 -8.51 -7.47
C ILE A 290 -6.18 -9.25 -7.61
N ARG A 291 -5.38 -9.25 -6.54
CA ARG A 291 -4.15 -10.04 -6.45
C ARG A 291 -4.49 -11.48 -6.09
N GLN A 292 -4.25 -12.42 -7.00
CA GLN A 292 -4.50 -13.83 -6.77
C GLN A 292 -3.39 -14.69 -7.37
N ARG A 293 -3.15 -15.87 -6.79
CA ARG A 293 -2.24 -16.87 -7.35
C ARG A 293 -2.88 -17.57 -8.54
N ASN A 294 -2.15 -17.69 -9.64
CA ASN A 294 -2.56 -18.52 -10.77
C ASN A 294 -2.42 -20.02 -10.43
N ALA A 295 -2.82 -20.89 -11.36
CA ALA A 295 -2.70 -22.35 -11.20
C ALA A 295 -1.25 -22.81 -11.00
N GLU A 296 -0.28 -22.03 -11.47
CA GLU A 296 1.15 -22.25 -11.34
C GLU A 296 1.74 -21.75 -10.01
N GLY A 297 0.93 -21.10 -9.15
CA GLY A 297 1.35 -20.57 -7.85
C GLY A 297 1.98 -19.17 -7.89
N GLU A 298 2.16 -18.59 -9.07
CA GLU A 298 2.63 -17.23 -9.28
C GLU A 298 1.56 -16.21 -8.88
N VAL A 299 1.96 -15.18 -8.15
CA VAL A 299 1.10 -14.06 -7.80
C VAL A 299 0.90 -13.17 -9.02
N LYS A 300 -0.34 -12.98 -9.47
CA LYS A 300 -0.69 -12.04 -10.55
C LYS A 300 -1.82 -11.12 -10.12
N ASP A 301 -1.78 -9.90 -10.63
CA ASP A 301 -2.84 -8.91 -10.46
C ASP A 301 -3.81 -9.01 -11.64
N TYR A 302 -5.08 -9.33 -11.34
CA TYR A 302 -6.16 -9.36 -12.31
C TYR A 302 -6.95 -8.06 -12.26
N PHE A 303 -6.87 -7.27 -13.33
CA PHE A 303 -7.57 -5.99 -13.41
C PHE A 303 -9.06 -6.18 -13.68
N LEU A 304 -9.89 -5.61 -12.81
CA LEU A 304 -11.34 -5.51 -12.94
C LEU A 304 -11.73 -4.34 -13.86
N ALA A 305 -10.96 -3.26 -13.78
CA ALA A 305 -11.03 -2.09 -14.65
C ALA A 305 -9.62 -1.64 -15.04
N VAL A 306 -9.49 -1.03 -16.21
CA VAL A 306 -8.24 -0.45 -16.72
C VAL A 306 -8.45 1.01 -17.10
N PRO A 307 -7.39 1.83 -17.26
CA PRO A 307 -7.54 3.20 -17.72
C PRO A 307 -8.29 3.23 -19.07
N GLY A 308 -9.35 4.03 -19.14
CA GLY A 308 -10.28 4.10 -20.26
C GLY A 308 -11.65 3.49 -19.96
N ASP A 309 -11.78 2.67 -18.91
CA ASP A 309 -13.07 2.19 -18.43
C ASP A 309 -13.80 3.25 -17.60
N ASP A 310 -15.14 3.16 -17.56
CA ASP A 310 -15.99 4.01 -16.74
C ASP A 310 -16.40 3.28 -15.45
N VAL A 311 -16.37 4.03 -14.35
CA VAL A 311 -16.74 3.57 -13.00
C VAL A 311 -17.80 4.51 -12.43
N ARG A 312 -18.72 3.99 -11.63
CA ARG A 312 -19.76 4.82 -10.99
C ARG A 312 -19.38 5.08 -9.55
N LEU A 313 -19.42 6.33 -9.14
CA LEU A 313 -19.07 6.75 -7.80
C LEU A 313 -20.29 7.33 -7.10
N THR A 314 -20.59 6.84 -5.89
CA THR A 314 -21.73 7.30 -5.08
C THR A 314 -21.24 7.80 -3.71
N PHE A 315 -21.58 9.03 -3.35
CA PHE A 315 -21.15 9.68 -2.10
C PHE A 315 -22.23 10.63 -1.56
N PRO A 316 -22.18 10.98 -0.26
CA PRO A 316 -23.10 11.96 0.33
C PRO A 316 -22.77 13.41 -0.08
N SER A 317 -23.81 14.20 -0.37
CA SER A 317 -23.72 15.66 -0.52
C SER A 317 -23.32 16.35 0.80
N ALA A 318 -22.87 17.60 0.70
CA ALA A 318 -22.58 18.49 1.84
C ALA A 318 -23.82 19.28 2.31
N GLU A 319 -25.01 18.71 2.12
CA GLU A 319 -26.28 19.31 2.53
C GLU A 319 -26.77 18.66 3.82
N SER A 320 -27.63 19.38 4.55
CA SER A 320 -28.29 18.86 5.76
C SER A 320 -29.80 18.77 5.50
N PRO A 321 -30.39 17.56 5.37
CA PRO A 321 -29.77 16.23 5.48
C PRO A 321 -28.96 15.83 4.22
N PRO A 322 -27.95 14.94 4.36
CA PRO A 322 -27.12 14.53 3.24
C PRO A 322 -27.90 13.64 2.27
N GLN A 323 -27.73 13.88 0.97
CA GLN A 323 -28.33 13.10 -0.11
C GLN A 323 -27.27 12.30 -0.86
N ALA A 324 -27.63 11.12 -1.37
CA ALA A 324 -26.72 10.34 -2.20
C ALA A 324 -26.60 10.97 -3.59
N VAL A 325 -25.38 11.32 -3.98
CA VAL A 325 -25.03 11.80 -5.32
C VAL A 325 -24.25 10.68 -6.01
N SER A 326 -24.70 10.29 -7.20
CA SER A 326 -24.03 9.29 -8.02
C SER A 326 -23.61 9.91 -9.34
N GLU A 327 -22.35 9.72 -9.72
CA GLU A 327 -21.78 10.26 -10.97
C GLU A 327 -20.84 9.24 -11.60
N THR A 328 -20.76 9.22 -12.93
CA THR A 328 -19.82 8.36 -13.67
C THR A 328 -18.49 9.07 -13.88
N PHE A 329 -17.39 8.37 -13.62
CA PHE A 329 -16.02 8.84 -13.84
C PHE A 329 -15.29 7.90 -14.80
N THR A 330 -14.37 8.44 -15.60
CA THR A 330 -13.49 7.63 -16.45
C THR A 330 -12.16 7.41 -15.72
N VAL A 331 -11.72 6.16 -15.61
CA VAL A 331 -10.42 5.83 -15.02
C VAL A 331 -9.32 6.35 -15.94
N VAL A 332 -8.50 7.27 -15.46
CA VAL A 332 -7.45 7.92 -16.28
C VAL A 332 -6.05 7.51 -15.92
N ASP A 333 -5.81 7.07 -14.69
CA ASP A 333 -4.52 6.55 -14.26
C ASP A 333 -4.70 5.69 -13.00
N PHE A 334 -3.63 4.97 -12.67
CA PHE A 334 -3.50 4.29 -11.38
C PHE A 334 -2.38 4.90 -10.56
N TYR A 335 -2.48 4.73 -9.25
CA TYR A 335 -1.34 4.91 -8.35
C TYR A 335 -1.04 3.60 -7.60
N GLU A 336 0.23 3.34 -7.34
CA GLU A 336 0.69 2.22 -6.52
C GLU A 336 1.67 2.73 -5.47
N SER A 337 1.19 2.84 -4.24
CA SER A 337 1.99 3.24 -3.08
C SER A 337 2.71 2.05 -2.42
N LYS A 338 2.45 0.82 -2.88
CA LYS A 338 2.93 -0.43 -2.27
C LYS A 338 2.40 -0.64 -0.85
N MET A 339 1.29 0.02 -0.50
CA MET A 339 0.56 -0.16 0.75
C MET A 339 -0.90 -0.44 0.42
N ASN A 340 -1.36 -1.67 0.63
CA ASN A 340 -2.71 -2.08 0.24
C ASN A 340 -3.83 -1.27 0.89
N GLU A 341 -3.67 -0.88 2.15
CA GLU A 341 -4.65 -0.04 2.84
C GLU A 341 -4.91 1.28 2.09
N TYR A 342 -3.87 1.82 1.42
CA TYR A 342 -3.99 3.01 0.59
C TYR A 342 -4.47 2.63 -0.81
N ASP A 343 -3.77 1.71 -1.47
CA ASP A 343 -4.04 1.31 -2.86
C ASP A 343 -5.43 0.68 -3.06
N ALA A 344 -6.08 0.19 -1.99
CA ALA A 344 -7.45 -0.32 -2.00
C ALA A 344 -8.47 0.63 -1.36
N GLY A 345 -8.01 1.75 -0.78
CA GLY A 345 -8.82 2.63 0.06
C GLY A 345 -9.06 4.03 -0.51
N PHE A 346 -8.23 4.53 -1.43
CA PHE A 346 -8.37 5.90 -1.96
C PHE A 346 -8.58 5.97 -3.47
N ALA A 347 -9.33 6.99 -3.88
CA ALA A 347 -9.48 7.41 -5.27
C ALA A 347 -9.37 8.94 -5.36
N PHE A 348 -8.73 9.45 -6.40
CA PHE A 348 -8.47 10.89 -6.56
C PHE A 348 -9.24 11.45 -7.75
N VAL A 349 -9.82 12.63 -7.57
CA VAL A 349 -10.61 13.35 -8.59
C VAL A 349 -10.24 14.84 -8.56
N PRO A 350 -10.57 15.62 -9.60
CA PRO A 350 -10.41 17.07 -9.57
C PRO A 350 -11.20 17.69 -8.41
N LEU A 351 -10.53 18.53 -7.61
CA LEU A 351 -11.12 19.22 -6.47
C LEU A 351 -12.39 20.00 -6.85
N SER A 352 -12.30 20.78 -7.93
CA SER A 352 -13.41 21.61 -8.41
C SER A 352 -14.64 20.78 -8.78
N ARG A 353 -14.43 19.60 -9.40
CA ARG A 353 -15.53 18.70 -9.75
C ARG A 353 -16.17 18.12 -8.51
N LEU A 354 -15.38 17.63 -7.55
CA LEU A 354 -15.93 17.05 -6.32
C LEU A 354 -16.69 18.08 -5.48
N GLN A 355 -16.19 19.32 -5.38
CA GLN A 355 -16.88 20.42 -4.71
C GLN A 355 -18.23 20.72 -5.36
N SER A 356 -18.28 20.76 -6.70
CA SER A 356 -19.53 21.01 -7.44
C SER A 356 -20.56 19.90 -7.22
N LEU A 357 -20.15 18.63 -7.28
CA LEU A 357 -21.04 17.47 -7.11
C LEU A 357 -21.55 17.35 -5.67
N ARG A 358 -20.78 17.82 -4.69
CA ARG A 358 -21.18 17.83 -3.27
C ARG A 358 -21.97 19.07 -2.86
N TYR A 359 -22.21 20.02 -3.76
CA TYR A 359 -22.85 21.32 -3.46
C TYR A 359 -22.09 22.16 -2.41
N MET A 360 -20.75 22.07 -2.42
CA MET A 360 -19.88 22.82 -1.48
C MET A 360 -19.56 24.25 -1.94
N THR A 361 -20.25 24.74 -2.96
CA THR A 361 -20.00 26.06 -3.58
C THR A 361 -21.11 27.03 -3.16
N HIS A 362 -20.77 28.04 -2.37
CA HIS A 362 -21.74 29.04 -1.90
C HIS A 362 -21.45 30.41 -2.54
N PRO A 363 -22.46 31.10 -3.12
CA PRO A 363 -22.25 32.40 -3.77
C PRO A 363 -21.55 33.49 -2.93
N GLU A 364 -21.77 33.52 -1.62
CA GLU A 364 -21.21 34.57 -0.73
C GLU A 364 -19.94 34.12 0.00
N LEU A 365 -19.85 32.85 0.39
CA LEU A 365 -18.77 32.31 1.22
C LEU A 365 -17.65 31.63 0.41
N GLY A 366 -17.87 31.42 -0.89
CA GLY A 366 -16.97 30.72 -1.78
C GLY A 366 -17.08 29.20 -1.66
N ASN A 367 -15.99 28.49 -1.98
CA ASN A 367 -15.96 27.03 -1.98
C ASN A 367 -15.50 26.51 -0.62
N ALA A 368 -16.27 25.60 -0.02
CA ALA A 368 -15.87 24.88 1.17
C ALA A 368 -14.85 23.77 0.86
N ILE A 369 -14.03 23.44 1.85
CA ILE A 369 -13.04 22.36 1.79
C ILE A 369 -13.15 21.47 3.02
N SER A 370 -12.67 20.23 2.92
CA SER A 370 -12.62 19.33 4.08
C SER A 370 -11.32 19.50 4.85
N THR A 371 -10.21 19.66 4.15
CA THR A 371 -8.87 19.59 4.74
C THR A 371 -7.89 20.58 4.12
N ILE A 372 -7.01 21.15 4.94
CA ILE A 372 -5.78 21.85 4.50
C ILE A 372 -4.62 20.92 4.80
N GLN A 373 -3.83 20.61 3.78
CA GLN A 373 -2.64 19.79 3.86
C GLN A 373 -1.40 20.68 3.89
N ILE A 374 -0.49 20.42 4.82
CA ILE A 374 0.68 21.25 5.11
C ILE A 374 1.94 20.37 5.04
N ARG A 375 2.90 20.80 4.24
CA ARG A 375 4.24 20.22 4.14
C ARG A 375 5.24 21.11 4.85
N LEU A 376 6.08 20.52 5.70
CA LEU A 376 7.10 21.23 6.46
C LEU A 376 8.42 21.23 5.69
N LYS A 377 9.24 22.26 5.93
CA LYS A 377 10.60 22.34 5.38
C LYS A 377 11.47 21.22 5.95
N PRO A 378 12.45 20.72 5.17
CA PRO A 378 13.41 19.75 5.66
C PRO A 378 14.10 20.21 6.96
N GLY A 379 14.00 19.42 8.02
CA GLY A 379 14.60 19.71 9.33
C GLY A 379 13.68 20.41 10.35
N ALA A 380 12.47 20.82 9.94
CA ALA A 380 11.48 21.34 10.88
C ALA A 380 10.99 20.23 11.85
N ASN A 381 10.78 20.60 13.12
CA ASN A 381 10.29 19.64 14.11
C ASN A 381 8.77 19.48 14.01
N LEU A 382 8.33 18.36 13.43
CA LEU A 382 6.91 18.02 13.27
C LEU A 382 6.09 18.21 14.54
N THR A 383 6.59 17.73 15.68
CA THR A 383 5.82 17.75 16.94
C THR A 383 5.69 19.17 17.48
N GLU A 384 6.77 19.96 17.38
CA GLU A 384 6.78 21.35 17.81
C GLU A 384 5.82 22.21 16.98
N VAL A 385 5.90 22.11 15.65
CA VAL A 385 5.04 22.86 14.73
C VAL A 385 3.58 22.46 14.91
N THR A 386 3.29 21.16 15.01
CA THR A 386 1.92 20.65 15.25
C THR A 386 1.34 21.21 16.55
N ASN A 387 2.14 21.23 17.63
CA ASN A 387 1.67 21.77 18.92
C ASN A 387 1.49 23.28 18.89
N ARG A 388 2.34 24.01 18.16
CA ARG A 388 2.21 25.47 17.96
C ARG A 388 0.91 25.79 17.22
N LEU A 389 0.62 25.05 16.14
CA LEU A 389 -0.63 25.18 15.39
C LEU A 389 -1.85 24.81 16.24
N ARG A 390 -1.80 23.70 17.01
CA ARG A 390 -2.90 23.34 17.93
C ARG A 390 -3.18 24.40 18.99
N ALA A 391 -2.13 25.06 19.50
CA ALA A 391 -2.28 26.13 20.46
C ALA A 391 -2.92 27.39 19.85
N ALA A 392 -2.61 27.69 18.58
CA ALA A 392 -3.21 28.80 17.85
C ALA A 392 -4.66 28.52 17.41
N PHE A 393 -4.98 27.27 17.10
CA PHE A 393 -6.29 26.84 16.62
C PHE A 393 -6.93 25.76 17.52
N PRO A 394 -7.43 26.14 18.70
CA PRO A 394 -8.10 25.20 19.60
C PRO A 394 -9.40 24.64 18.98
N PRO A 395 -9.65 23.32 19.06
CA PRO A 395 -10.76 22.65 18.37
C PRO A 395 -12.15 23.06 18.91
N GLN A 396 -12.22 23.69 20.09
CA GLN A 396 -13.48 24.20 20.62
C GLN A 396 -13.93 25.52 19.97
N GLN A 397 -13.01 26.26 19.35
CA GLN A 397 -13.27 27.57 18.75
C GLN A 397 -13.30 27.51 17.23
N PHE A 398 -12.55 26.59 16.62
CA PHE A 398 -12.43 26.45 15.18
C PHE A 398 -13.17 25.19 14.68
N PRO A 399 -13.70 25.20 13.45
CA PRO A 399 -14.45 24.07 12.89
C PRO A 399 -13.56 22.91 12.43
N PHE A 400 -12.27 22.92 12.76
CA PHE A 400 -11.28 21.94 12.33
C PHE A 400 -10.34 21.53 13.46
N ARG A 401 -9.75 20.34 13.33
CA ARG A 401 -8.69 19.81 14.19
C ARG A 401 -7.37 19.72 13.44
N ILE A 402 -6.28 19.81 14.19
CA ILE A 402 -4.92 19.72 13.65
C ILE A 402 -4.29 18.39 14.07
N GLN A 403 -3.93 17.60 13.07
CA GLN A 403 -3.34 16.28 13.24
C GLN A 403 -2.06 16.18 12.41
N SER A 404 -1.01 15.60 12.97
CA SER A 404 0.13 15.17 12.17
C SER A 404 -0.17 13.78 11.55
N TRP A 405 0.56 13.41 10.51
CA TRP A 405 0.49 12.04 9.96
C TRP A 405 0.75 10.97 11.05
N LYS A 406 1.60 11.29 12.04
CA LYS A 406 1.89 10.43 13.19
C LYS A 406 0.68 10.22 14.09
N ASP A 407 -0.17 11.24 14.26
CA ASP A 407 -1.40 11.15 15.05
C ASP A 407 -2.47 10.33 14.31
N MET A 408 -2.59 10.53 13.00
CA MET A 408 -3.53 9.77 12.15
C MET A 408 -3.19 8.28 12.14
N GLN A 409 -1.89 7.94 12.18
CA GLN A 409 -1.39 6.57 12.20
C GLN A 409 -1.06 6.05 13.61
N GLY A 410 -1.57 6.71 14.65
CA GLY A 410 -1.36 6.34 16.04
C GLY A 410 -1.55 4.84 16.33
N PRO A 411 -2.64 4.20 15.87
CA PRO A 411 -2.87 2.77 16.09
C PRO A 411 -1.80 1.86 15.46
N LEU A 412 -1.43 2.10 14.19
CA LEU A 412 -0.42 1.31 13.49
C LEU A 412 0.96 1.48 14.12
N LEU A 413 1.35 2.72 14.40
CA LEU A 413 2.64 3.02 15.04
C LEU A 413 2.72 2.47 16.47
N ALA A 414 1.60 2.52 17.22
CA ALA A 414 1.53 1.92 18.54
C ALA A 414 1.66 0.40 18.49
N ALA A 415 1.04 -0.25 17.49
CA ALA A 415 1.20 -1.69 17.28
C ALA A 415 2.67 -2.06 16.99
N VAL A 416 3.34 -1.36 16.06
CA VAL A 416 4.77 -1.56 15.74
C VAL A 416 5.65 -1.33 16.97
N GLN A 417 5.37 -0.27 17.75
CA GLN A 417 6.14 0.02 18.95
C GLN A 417 5.93 -1.03 20.05
N MET A 418 4.71 -1.55 20.19
CA MET A 418 4.39 -2.63 21.13
C MET A 418 5.13 -3.91 20.73
N GLU A 419 5.12 -4.25 19.44
CA GLU A 419 5.84 -5.40 18.91
C GLU A 419 7.35 -5.29 19.14
N LYS A 420 7.95 -4.12 18.81
CA LYS A 420 9.36 -3.84 19.13
C LYS A 420 9.67 -3.99 20.62
N THR A 421 8.76 -3.55 21.49
CA THR A 421 8.94 -3.64 22.95
C THR A 421 8.93 -5.10 23.41
N ILE A 422 7.98 -5.91 22.94
CA ILE A 422 7.89 -7.34 23.26
C ILE A 422 9.15 -8.08 22.77
N LEU A 423 9.56 -7.84 21.53
CA LEU A 423 10.77 -8.46 20.97
C LEU A 423 12.02 -8.07 21.75
N ASN A 424 12.18 -6.79 22.12
CA ASN A 424 13.31 -6.35 22.94
C ASN A 424 13.33 -7.03 24.32
N ILE A 425 12.18 -7.23 24.95
CA ILE A 425 12.07 -7.98 26.22
C ILE A 425 12.48 -9.45 26.02
N LEU A 426 11.99 -10.11 24.96
CA LEU A 426 12.36 -11.49 24.64
C LEU A 426 13.86 -11.64 24.36
N LEU A 427 14.44 -10.71 23.59
CA LEU A 427 15.87 -10.70 23.28
C LEU A 427 16.72 -10.48 24.54
N PHE A 428 16.30 -9.56 25.42
CA PHE A 428 16.94 -9.38 26.72
C PHE A 428 16.90 -10.67 27.56
N LEU A 429 15.76 -11.37 27.58
CA LEU A 429 15.62 -12.65 28.28
C LEU A 429 16.56 -13.73 27.71
N ILE A 430 16.68 -13.84 26.38
CA ILE A 430 17.58 -14.79 25.72
C ILE A 430 19.04 -14.54 26.13
N ILE A 431 19.48 -13.28 26.13
CA ILE A 431 20.83 -12.92 26.57
C ILE A 431 21.01 -13.16 28.08
N GLY A 432 19.97 -12.88 28.89
CA GLY A 432 19.97 -13.19 30.31
C GLY A 432 20.16 -14.70 30.57
N VAL A 433 19.44 -15.55 29.86
CA VAL A 433 19.58 -17.02 29.91
C VAL A 433 20.97 -17.45 29.47
N ALA A 434 21.52 -16.87 28.41
CA ALA A 434 22.91 -17.10 28.00
C ALA A 434 23.90 -16.70 29.11
N GLY A 435 23.65 -15.57 29.79
CA GLY A 435 24.42 -15.13 30.95
C GLY A 435 24.41 -16.12 32.11
N PHE A 436 23.27 -16.76 32.41
CA PHE A 436 23.22 -17.85 33.38
C PHE A 436 24.02 -19.07 32.93
N GLY A 437 24.01 -19.40 31.63
CA GLY A 437 24.87 -20.44 31.07
C GLY A 437 26.36 -20.17 31.28
N ILE A 438 26.78 -18.91 31.10
CA ILE A 438 28.13 -18.44 31.40
C ILE A 438 28.45 -18.62 32.88
N LEU A 439 27.55 -18.17 33.78
CA LEU A 439 27.71 -18.31 35.22
C LEU A 439 27.92 -19.78 35.63
N ALA A 440 27.05 -20.69 35.16
CA ALA A 440 27.12 -22.11 35.46
C ALA A 440 28.44 -22.73 34.97
N THR A 441 28.86 -22.36 33.75
CA THR A 441 30.12 -22.82 33.16
C THR A 441 31.32 -22.33 33.96
N PHE A 442 31.38 -21.04 34.32
CA PHE A 442 32.46 -20.49 35.12
C PHE A 442 32.52 -21.07 36.53
N TYR A 443 31.36 -21.29 37.15
CA TYR A 443 31.28 -21.95 38.43
C TYR A 443 31.88 -23.35 38.37
N MET A 444 31.54 -24.13 37.33
CA MET A 444 32.11 -25.45 37.11
C MET A 444 33.63 -25.39 36.89
N ILE A 445 34.13 -24.42 36.12
CA ILE A 445 35.57 -24.23 35.91
C ILE A 445 36.29 -23.98 37.24
N VAL A 446 35.74 -23.15 38.13
CA VAL A 446 36.33 -22.87 39.44
C VAL A 446 36.39 -24.14 40.28
N VAL A 447 35.31 -24.94 40.31
CA VAL A 447 35.25 -26.19 41.07
C VAL A 447 36.29 -27.20 40.58
N GLU A 448 36.36 -27.44 39.27
CA GLU A 448 37.36 -28.36 38.69
C GLU A 448 38.80 -27.89 38.88
N LYS A 449 39.02 -26.58 39.00
CA LYS A 449 40.35 -25.96 39.15
C LYS A 449 40.69 -25.56 40.57
N THR A 450 39.94 -26.07 41.56
CA THR A 450 40.15 -25.76 42.98
C THR A 450 41.60 -26.02 43.42
N LYS A 451 42.20 -27.16 43.03
CA LYS A 451 43.60 -27.51 43.37
C LYS A 451 44.61 -26.52 42.78
N ASP A 452 44.46 -26.18 41.49
CA ASP A 452 45.35 -25.24 40.79
C ASP A 452 45.30 -23.84 41.46
N ILE A 453 44.11 -23.40 41.86
CA ILE A 453 43.91 -22.14 42.60
C ILE A 453 44.59 -22.21 43.98
N GLY A 454 44.48 -23.34 44.68
CA GLY A 454 45.14 -23.58 45.97
C GLY A 454 46.66 -23.46 45.91
N ILE A 455 47.28 -24.03 44.86
CA ILE A 455 48.73 -23.93 44.60
C ILE A 455 49.14 -22.48 44.32
N LEU A 456 48.36 -21.74 43.52
CA LEU A 456 48.63 -20.33 43.25
C LEU A 456 48.58 -19.48 44.52
N LYS A 457 47.60 -19.73 45.42
CA LYS A 457 47.51 -19.00 46.69
C LYS A 457 48.62 -19.38 47.66
N SER A 458 49.06 -20.64 47.69
CA SER A 458 50.18 -21.04 48.55
C SER A 458 51.52 -20.46 48.09
N LEU A 459 51.67 -20.18 46.78
CA LEU A 459 52.80 -19.43 46.22
C LEU A 459 52.72 -17.90 46.44
N GLY A 460 51.67 -17.40 47.11
CA GLY A 460 51.52 -15.99 47.48
C GLY A 460 50.60 -15.16 46.56
N ALA A 461 49.81 -15.78 45.68
CA ALA A 461 48.83 -15.03 44.88
C ALA A 461 47.73 -14.42 45.77
N SER A 462 47.49 -13.11 45.63
CA SER A 462 46.42 -12.42 46.35
C SER A 462 45.03 -12.83 45.81
N GLY A 463 43.99 -12.78 46.66
CA GLY A 463 42.62 -13.08 46.26
C GLY A 463 42.12 -12.17 45.11
N GLY A 464 42.48 -10.88 45.15
CA GLY A 464 42.20 -9.95 44.05
C GLY A 464 42.93 -10.32 42.75
N GLY A 465 44.16 -10.85 42.85
CA GLY A 465 44.90 -11.39 41.71
C GLY A 465 44.16 -12.53 41.02
N ILE A 466 43.63 -13.48 41.80
CA ILE A 466 42.84 -14.61 41.28
C ILE A 466 41.51 -14.13 40.69
N MET A 467 40.80 -13.22 41.37
CA MET A 467 39.57 -12.62 40.87
C MET A 467 39.78 -11.96 39.49
N SER A 468 40.88 -11.22 39.31
CA SER A 468 41.20 -10.57 38.03
C SER A 468 41.41 -11.54 36.87
N ILE A 469 41.90 -12.77 37.15
CA ILE A 469 42.07 -13.81 36.13
C ILE A 469 40.71 -14.27 35.62
N PHE A 470 39.78 -14.58 36.54
CA PHE A 470 38.44 -15.05 36.17
C PHE A 470 37.59 -13.94 35.51
N LEU A 471 37.66 -12.71 36.00
CA LEU A 471 36.99 -11.57 35.37
C LEU A 471 37.55 -11.28 33.97
N GLY A 472 38.88 -11.34 33.79
CA GLY A 472 39.51 -11.20 32.48
C GLY A 472 39.11 -12.31 31.50
N TYR A 473 38.86 -13.51 32.01
CA TYR A 473 38.34 -14.63 31.24
C TYR A 473 36.88 -14.39 30.82
N GLY A 474 36.02 -13.90 31.73
CA GLY A 474 34.65 -13.50 31.42
C GLY A 474 34.59 -12.41 30.35
N LEU A 475 35.44 -11.39 30.48
CA LEU A 475 35.58 -10.33 29.47
C LEU A 475 36.04 -10.88 28.12
N SER A 476 37.07 -11.73 28.09
CA SER A 476 37.58 -12.33 26.86
C SER A 476 36.50 -13.16 26.15
N LEU A 477 35.71 -13.91 26.92
CA LEU A 477 34.61 -14.73 26.41
C LEU A 477 33.47 -13.86 25.87
N GLY A 478 33.15 -12.76 26.57
CA GLY A 478 32.22 -11.73 26.11
C GLY A 478 32.67 -11.09 24.79
N ILE A 479 33.94 -10.71 24.66
CA ILE A 479 34.49 -10.11 23.43
C ILE A 479 34.41 -11.09 22.26
N VAL A 480 34.86 -12.33 22.45
CA VAL A 480 34.86 -13.34 21.38
C VAL A 480 33.43 -13.71 20.99
N GLY A 481 32.55 -13.99 21.96
CA GLY A 481 31.17 -14.37 21.70
C GLY A 481 30.38 -13.23 21.03
N SER A 482 30.47 -12.02 21.56
CA SER A 482 29.79 -10.86 20.96
C SER A 482 30.38 -10.44 19.62
N GLY A 483 31.70 -10.53 19.43
CA GLY A 483 32.35 -10.23 18.16
C GLY A 483 31.96 -11.22 17.05
N VAL A 484 32.04 -12.52 17.34
CA VAL A 484 31.62 -13.56 16.39
C VAL A 484 30.11 -13.49 16.14
N GLY A 485 29.31 -13.28 17.19
CA GLY A 485 27.87 -13.12 17.08
C GLY A 485 27.47 -11.91 16.24
N CYS A 486 28.16 -10.78 16.41
CA CYS A 486 27.94 -9.58 15.61
C CYS A 486 28.27 -9.82 14.14
N ILE A 487 29.42 -10.43 13.83
CA ILE A 487 29.82 -10.76 12.45
C ILE A 487 28.82 -11.72 11.81
N LEU A 488 28.43 -12.79 12.50
CA LEU A 488 27.45 -13.75 12.00
C LEU A 488 26.07 -13.12 11.82
N GLY A 489 25.63 -12.30 12.77
CA GLY A 489 24.36 -11.57 12.68
C GLY A 489 24.33 -10.62 11.49
N LEU A 490 25.40 -9.85 11.29
CA LEU A 490 25.53 -8.95 10.13
C LEU A 490 25.58 -9.71 8.80
N LEU A 491 26.30 -10.84 8.74
CA LEU A 491 26.35 -11.69 7.56
C LEU A 491 24.98 -12.29 7.25
N PHE A 492 24.24 -12.69 8.28
CA PHE A 492 22.87 -13.19 8.14
C PHE A 492 21.94 -12.09 7.62
N VAL A 493 21.98 -10.88 8.19
CA VAL A 493 21.19 -9.73 7.73
C VAL A 493 21.49 -9.42 6.27
N TRP A 494 22.76 -9.39 5.88
CA TRP A 494 23.14 -9.12 4.49
C TRP A 494 22.61 -10.19 3.50
N ASN A 495 22.48 -11.44 3.95
CA ASN A 495 22.00 -12.54 3.11
C ASN A 495 20.55 -12.94 3.38
N ILE A 496 19.78 -12.13 4.12
CA ILE A 496 18.47 -12.54 4.64
C ILE A 496 17.50 -12.95 3.53
N ASN A 497 17.46 -12.21 2.41
CA ASN A 497 16.58 -12.49 1.28
C ASN A 497 16.98 -13.79 0.56
N HIS A 498 18.29 -14.09 0.48
CA HIS A 498 18.77 -15.34 -0.11
C HIS A 498 18.47 -16.54 0.80
N ILE A 499 18.63 -16.36 2.11
CA ILE A 499 18.30 -17.38 3.11
C ILE A 499 16.79 -17.67 3.10
N ALA A 500 15.95 -16.63 3.01
CA ALA A 500 14.51 -16.77 2.87
C ALA A 500 14.16 -17.64 1.66
N LYS A 501 14.66 -17.30 0.46
CA LYS A 501 14.44 -18.10 -0.78
C LYS A 501 14.91 -19.55 -0.63
N LEU A 502 16.04 -19.79 0.03
CA LEU A 502 16.53 -21.14 0.28
C LEU A 502 15.58 -21.94 1.20
N ILE A 503 15.03 -21.31 2.24
CA ILE A 503 14.02 -21.92 3.10
C ILE A 503 12.74 -22.20 2.30
N GLU A 504 12.31 -21.29 1.43
CA GLU A 504 11.13 -21.46 0.57
C GLU A 504 11.26 -22.68 -0.33
N ILE A 505 12.42 -22.86 -0.96
CA ILE A 505 12.73 -24.03 -1.79
C ILE A 505 12.65 -25.32 -0.97
N ILE A 506 13.15 -25.31 0.27
CA ILE A 506 13.21 -26.50 1.13
C ILE A 506 11.85 -26.86 1.73
N THR A 507 11.11 -25.85 2.21
CA THR A 507 9.82 -26.06 2.89
C THR A 507 8.63 -26.07 1.93
N GLY A 508 8.80 -25.61 0.70
CA GLY A 508 7.72 -25.47 -0.28
C GLY A 508 6.66 -24.43 0.14
N ARG A 509 7.00 -23.55 1.09
CA ARG A 509 6.13 -22.49 1.60
C ARG A 509 6.89 -21.17 1.56
N GLU A 510 6.24 -20.14 1.07
CA GLU A 510 6.78 -18.78 1.13
C GLU A 510 6.93 -18.35 2.58
N VAL A 511 8.14 -17.92 2.94
CA VAL A 511 8.44 -17.45 4.30
C VAL A 511 7.83 -16.07 4.51
N PHE A 512 7.68 -15.32 3.42
CA PHE A 512 7.16 -13.96 3.43
C PHE A 512 6.20 -13.77 2.25
N ASP A 513 4.88 -13.75 2.51
CA ASP A 513 3.87 -13.66 1.45
C ASP A 513 3.74 -12.20 0.93
N PRO A 514 4.13 -11.90 -0.33
CA PRO A 514 4.04 -10.56 -0.90
C PRO A 514 2.60 -10.08 -1.13
N THR A 515 1.61 -10.98 -1.12
CA THR A 515 0.18 -10.62 -1.25
C THR A 515 -0.40 -9.99 0.03
N ILE A 516 0.21 -10.26 1.18
CA ILE A 516 -0.26 -9.74 2.48
C ILE A 516 0.54 -8.51 2.87
N TYR A 517 1.87 -8.58 2.78
CA TYR A 517 2.75 -7.53 3.28
C TYR A 517 3.22 -6.54 2.21
N TYR A 518 3.05 -6.85 0.92
CA TYR A 518 3.39 -5.96 -0.21
C TYR A 518 4.86 -5.48 -0.24
N PHE A 519 5.75 -6.13 0.53
CA PHE A 519 7.19 -6.05 0.35
C PHE A 519 7.65 -7.25 -0.47
N GLN A 520 8.45 -7.01 -1.50
CA GLN A 520 9.08 -8.06 -2.30
C GLN A 520 10.33 -8.62 -1.62
N GLU A 521 10.93 -7.85 -0.73
CA GLU A 521 12.13 -8.19 0.02
C GLU A 521 11.95 -7.81 1.48
N ILE A 522 12.63 -8.54 2.38
CA ILE A 522 12.61 -8.24 3.80
C ILE A 522 13.45 -6.97 4.01
N PRO A 523 12.84 -5.83 4.39
CA PRO A 523 13.60 -4.61 4.61
C PRO A 523 14.47 -4.79 5.84
N THR A 524 15.76 -4.49 5.70
CA THR A 524 16.70 -4.53 6.83
C THR A 524 17.51 -3.24 6.90
N ILE A 525 17.54 -2.64 8.08
CA ILE A 525 18.33 -1.44 8.35
C ILE A 525 19.22 -1.71 9.54
N ILE A 526 20.51 -1.56 9.32
CA ILE A 526 21.53 -1.77 10.33
C ILE A 526 21.72 -0.46 11.09
N GLU A 527 21.20 -0.38 12.31
CA GLU A 527 21.43 0.76 13.20
C GLU A 527 22.73 0.55 14.00
N PRO A 528 23.83 1.28 13.70
CA PRO A 528 25.13 1.01 14.33
C PRO A 528 25.08 1.19 15.85
N MET A 529 24.32 2.18 16.31
CA MET A 529 24.14 2.45 17.75
C MET A 529 23.47 1.28 18.46
N ALA A 530 22.46 0.67 17.85
CA ALA A 530 21.83 -0.51 18.40
C ALA A 530 22.82 -1.67 18.54
N ILE A 531 23.63 -1.93 17.51
CA ILE A 531 24.66 -2.99 17.55
C ILE A 531 25.67 -2.74 18.67
N VAL A 532 26.15 -1.50 18.83
CA VAL A 532 27.06 -1.14 19.91
C VAL A 532 26.42 -1.42 21.27
N MET A 533 25.14 -1.08 21.46
CA MET A 533 24.41 -1.41 22.69
C MET A 533 24.29 -2.92 22.92
N VAL A 534 23.99 -3.71 21.88
CA VAL A 534 23.92 -5.18 21.98
C VAL A 534 25.27 -5.77 22.39
N VAL A 535 26.34 -5.41 21.70
CA VAL A 535 27.69 -5.92 21.95
C VAL A 535 28.14 -5.53 23.37
N THR A 536 27.96 -4.27 23.74
CA THR A 536 28.33 -3.76 25.07
C THR A 536 27.50 -4.45 26.17
N GLY A 537 26.19 -4.63 25.96
CA GLY A 537 25.29 -5.31 26.89
C GLY A 537 25.67 -6.78 27.09
N ALA A 538 25.97 -7.50 26.01
CA ALA A 538 26.41 -8.90 26.08
C ALA A 538 27.76 -9.04 26.81
N MET A 539 28.71 -8.14 26.55
CA MET A 539 29.98 -8.10 27.26
C MET A 539 29.79 -7.82 28.76
N LEU A 540 28.91 -6.87 29.10
CA LEU A 540 28.60 -6.52 30.48
C LEU A 540 27.97 -7.72 31.22
N ILE A 541 27.01 -8.41 30.60
CA ILE A 541 26.39 -9.61 31.16
C ILE A 541 27.40 -10.74 31.34
N ALA A 542 28.31 -10.95 30.38
CA ALA A 542 29.37 -11.95 30.50
C ALA A 542 30.32 -11.66 31.68
N VAL A 543 30.69 -10.39 31.87
CA VAL A 543 31.51 -9.97 33.01
C VAL A 543 30.74 -10.16 34.31
N LEU A 544 29.49 -9.69 34.41
CA LEU A 544 28.65 -9.84 35.60
C LEU A 544 28.46 -11.32 35.98
N ALA A 545 28.18 -12.19 35.01
CA ALA A 545 28.05 -13.62 35.22
C ALA A 545 29.34 -14.26 35.77
N SER A 546 30.51 -13.73 35.40
CA SER A 546 31.80 -14.22 35.90
C SER A 546 32.16 -13.73 37.31
N VAL A 547 31.47 -12.70 37.84
CA VAL A 547 31.79 -12.11 39.16
C VAL A 547 31.60 -13.12 40.30
N LEU A 548 30.46 -13.82 40.33
CA LEU A 548 30.15 -14.76 41.41
C LEU A 548 31.19 -15.90 41.53
N PRO A 549 31.54 -16.62 40.43
CA PRO A 549 32.60 -17.61 40.44
C PRO A 549 33.97 -17.01 40.80
N ALA A 550 34.28 -15.81 40.30
CA ALA A 550 35.55 -15.13 40.59
C ALA A 550 35.70 -14.80 42.09
N ILE A 551 34.63 -14.34 42.75
CA ILE A 551 34.62 -14.09 44.20
C ILE A 551 34.82 -15.40 44.97
N ARG A 552 34.16 -16.48 44.54
CA ARG A 552 34.34 -17.81 45.15
C ARG A 552 35.79 -18.28 45.03
N ALA A 553 36.39 -18.18 43.85
CA ALA A 553 37.78 -18.53 43.61
C ALA A 553 38.75 -17.71 44.48
N ALA A 554 38.48 -16.41 44.63
CA ALA A 554 39.28 -15.51 45.44
C ALA A 554 39.23 -15.85 46.94
N ARG A 555 38.09 -16.38 47.44
CA ARG A 555 37.88 -16.71 48.86
C ARG A 555 38.32 -18.13 49.25
N LEU A 556 38.70 -19.00 48.32
CA LEU A 556 39.19 -20.36 48.63
C LEU A 556 40.43 -20.33 49.54
N HIS A 557 40.44 -21.09 50.64
CA HIS A 557 41.61 -21.22 51.49
C HIS A 557 42.61 -22.25 50.91
N PRO A 558 43.94 -21.98 50.89
CA PRO A 558 44.92 -22.89 50.30
C PRO A 558 44.90 -24.28 50.93
N VAL A 559 44.70 -24.35 52.25
CA VAL A 559 44.67 -25.59 53.03
C VAL A 559 43.44 -26.43 52.66
N GLU A 560 42.29 -25.81 52.46
CA GLU A 560 41.06 -26.51 52.04
C GLU A 560 41.18 -27.01 50.61
N ALA A 561 41.73 -26.19 49.71
CA ALA A 561 41.89 -26.53 48.30
C ALA A 561 42.85 -27.69 48.03
N LEU A 562 43.83 -27.93 48.92
CA LEU A 562 44.81 -29.03 48.82
C LEU A 562 44.39 -30.30 49.59
N ARG A 563 43.34 -30.23 50.40
CA ARG A 563 42.86 -31.33 51.26
C ARG A 563 41.84 -32.24 50.57
N TYR A 564 41.22 -31.80 49.48
CA TYR A 564 40.30 -32.62 48.68
C TYR A 564 41.10 -33.62 47.81
N GLU A 565 41.04 -34.91 48.18
CA GLU A 565 41.20 -36.05 47.27
C GLU A 565 39.86 -36.41 46.63
#